data_AF-A0A7Y1VTW7-F1
#
_entry.id   AF-A0A7Y1VTW7-F1
#
_cell.length_a   1.000
_cell.length_b   1.000
_cell.length_c   1.000
_cell.angle_alpha   90.00
_cell.angle_beta   90.00
_cell.angle_gamma   90.00
#
_symmetry.space_group_name_H-M   'P 1'
#
loop_
_entity.id
_entity.type
_entity.pdbx_description
1 polymer ?
#
loop_
_entity_poly.entity_id
_entity_poly.type
_entity_poly.pdbx_seq_one_letter_code
_entity_poly.pdbx_strand_id
1 'polypeptide(L)'
;MTKLQILVISLAAVLFLSLYFGFDTTSNKEKQDQENRVDAGISIDPQPLISAAKKELSSFDLNDLTALENQLEHAEGPDRLNVLEKLSGKWYRLNQPFLAGHYAELRASEDASGEAWSIAATTYSAAVADSREMISNGALNKAISAFENAISLQPENVQHRLNLALVYAERPPKDNPMKGIQMLLSLNEKYPDDVLVLNTLGRLAIKTGQWDRAQERLEKADSIEPNNKVTVCLLSEVYAQQQDSRASATKNKCELLTLKE
;
A
#
# COMPACT_ATOMS: atom_id res chain seq x y z
N MET A 1 51.77 26.06 10.38
CA MET A 1 51.55 25.39 9.09
C MET A 1 52.35 26.10 8.01
N THR A 2 53.03 25.35 7.15
CA THR A 2 53.75 25.96 6.01
C THR A 2 52.74 26.43 4.96
N LYS A 3 53.10 27.46 4.17
CA LYS A 3 52.23 27.97 3.08
C LYS A 3 51.80 26.87 2.11
N LEU A 4 52.64 25.85 1.94
CA LEU A 4 52.36 24.68 1.11
C LEU A 4 51.23 23.81 1.67
N GLN A 5 51.17 23.61 3.00
CA GLN A 5 50.11 22.83 3.65
C GLN A 5 48.74 23.49 3.51
N ILE A 6 48.69 24.82 3.68
CA ILE A 6 47.45 25.59 3.54
C ILE A 6 46.92 25.50 2.10
N LEU A 7 47.81 25.55 1.10
CA LEU A 7 47.45 25.45 -0.32
C LEU A 7 46.93 24.06 -0.70
N VAL A 8 47.51 23.00 -0.13
CA VAL A 8 47.05 21.63 -0.37
C VAL A 8 45.68 21.39 0.27
N ILE A 9 45.46 21.89 1.50
CA ILE A 9 44.18 21.75 2.20
C ILE A 9 43.07 22.52 1.48
N SER A 10 43.34 23.74 1.00
CA SER A 10 42.35 24.52 0.26
C SER A 10 42.00 23.88 -1.08
N LEU A 11 42.97 23.32 -1.80
CA LEU A 11 42.73 22.58 -3.04
C LEU A 11 41.87 21.33 -2.80
N ALA A 12 42.15 20.58 -1.74
CA ALA A 12 41.38 19.40 -1.36
C ALA A 12 39.94 19.74 -0.95
N ALA A 13 39.74 20.84 -0.21
CA ALA A 13 38.42 21.30 0.18
C ALA A 13 37.58 21.75 -1.03
N VAL A 14 38.19 22.46 -1.98
CA VAL A 14 37.52 22.86 -3.24
C VAL A 14 37.16 21.62 -4.07
N LEU A 15 38.07 20.65 -4.18
CA LEU A 15 37.80 19.41 -4.90
C LEU A 15 36.65 18.62 -4.24
N PHE A 16 36.65 18.50 -2.92
CA PHE A 16 35.60 17.82 -2.17
C PHE A 16 34.24 18.52 -2.34
N LEU A 17 34.19 19.84 -2.22
CA LEU A 17 32.96 20.61 -2.45
C LEU A 17 32.46 20.49 -3.89
N SER A 18 33.38 20.48 -4.86
CA SER A 18 33.02 20.31 -6.28
C SER A 18 32.49 18.92 -6.59
N LEU A 19 33.00 17.87 -5.94
CA LEU A 19 32.51 16.51 -6.11
C LEU A 19 31.20 16.28 -5.35
N TYR A 20 31.06 16.88 -4.16
CA TYR A 20 29.89 16.70 -3.31
C TYR A 20 28.66 17.49 -3.80
N PHE A 21 28.86 18.72 -4.31
CA PHE A 21 27.77 19.57 -4.79
C PHE A 21 27.68 19.69 -6.31
N GLY A 22 28.76 19.41 -7.05
CA GLY A 22 28.81 19.61 -8.50
C GLY A 22 28.35 18.42 -9.34
N PHE A 23 28.24 17.23 -8.74
CA PHE A 23 27.68 16.05 -9.40
C PHE A 23 26.40 15.65 -8.69
N ASP A 24 25.27 15.86 -9.37
CA ASP A 24 23.96 15.35 -8.98
C ASP A 24 24.10 13.81 -8.83
N THR A 25 24.14 13.29 -7.60
CA THR A 25 24.45 11.87 -7.33
C THR A 25 23.30 10.92 -7.65
N THR A 26 22.20 11.43 -8.17
CA THR A 26 21.14 10.60 -8.74
C THR A 26 21.56 10.27 -10.17
N SER A 27 21.85 8.99 -10.42
CA SER A 27 22.29 8.62 -11.77
C SER A 27 21.16 8.95 -12.75
N ASN A 28 21.50 9.47 -13.93
CA ASN A 28 20.49 9.75 -14.96
C ASN A 28 19.66 8.51 -15.31
N LYS A 29 20.20 7.31 -15.02
CA LYS A 29 19.53 6.01 -15.12
C LYS A 29 18.44 5.82 -14.07
N GLU A 30 18.59 6.32 -12.84
CA GLU A 30 17.53 6.25 -11.80
C GLU A 30 16.37 7.20 -12.12
N LYS A 31 16.67 8.41 -12.63
CA LYS A 31 15.65 9.35 -13.13
C LYS A 31 14.94 8.79 -14.37
N GLN A 32 15.69 8.20 -15.31
CA GLN A 32 15.10 7.50 -16.47
C GLN A 32 14.33 6.24 -16.07
N ASP A 33 14.79 5.45 -15.10
CA ASP A 33 14.06 4.27 -14.64
C ASP A 33 12.79 4.67 -13.88
N GLN A 34 12.78 5.84 -13.21
CA GLN A 34 11.57 6.42 -12.63
C GLN A 34 10.60 6.95 -13.71
N GLU A 35 11.07 7.73 -14.67
CA GLU A 35 10.25 8.21 -15.81
C GLU A 35 9.72 7.05 -16.67
N ASN A 36 10.56 6.07 -17.00
CA ASN A 36 10.15 4.88 -17.76
C ASN A 36 9.20 3.97 -16.95
N ARG A 37 9.25 3.99 -15.62
CA ARG A 37 8.26 3.29 -14.76
C ARG A 37 6.91 4.00 -14.75
N VAL A 38 6.91 5.34 -14.85
CA VAL A 38 5.68 6.13 -14.94
C VAL A 38 5.00 5.93 -16.31
N ASP A 39 5.78 5.75 -17.40
CA ASP A 39 5.24 5.63 -18.76
C ASP A 39 5.03 4.19 -19.30
N ALA A 40 5.55 3.14 -18.64
CA ALA A 40 5.35 1.76 -19.11
C ALA A 40 4.06 1.07 -18.58
N GLY A 41 3.25 1.79 -17.80
CA GLY A 41 1.98 1.27 -17.28
C GLY A 41 0.91 1.26 -18.35
N ILE A 42 0.26 0.12 -18.59
CA ILE A 42 -0.95 0.01 -19.40
C ILE A 42 -1.98 1.03 -18.87
N SER A 43 -2.15 2.15 -19.56
CA SER A 43 -3.21 3.11 -19.26
C SER A 43 -4.53 2.50 -19.71
N ILE A 44 -5.26 1.91 -18.76
CA ILE A 44 -6.60 1.40 -19.02
C ILE A 44 -7.57 2.57 -19.00
N ASP A 45 -8.17 2.88 -20.14
CA ASP A 45 -9.30 3.80 -20.20
C ASP A 45 -10.49 3.20 -19.40
N PRO A 46 -10.97 3.87 -18.34
CA PRO A 46 -12.08 3.37 -17.55
C PRO A 46 -13.43 3.46 -18.27
N GLN A 47 -13.59 4.28 -19.32
CA GLN A 47 -14.90 4.55 -19.92
C GLN A 47 -15.59 3.32 -20.53
N PRO A 48 -14.89 2.45 -21.28
CA PRO A 48 -15.48 1.19 -21.75
C PRO A 48 -15.90 0.27 -20.61
N LEU A 49 -15.14 0.24 -19.51
CA LEU A 49 -15.43 -0.59 -18.33
C LEU A 49 -16.65 -0.06 -17.57
N ILE A 50 -16.74 1.25 -17.38
CA ILE A 50 -17.91 1.93 -16.79
C ILE A 50 -19.14 1.62 -17.63
N SER A 51 -19.05 1.82 -18.95
CA SER A 51 -20.15 1.59 -19.88
C SER A 51 -20.65 0.15 -19.87
N ALA A 52 -19.72 -0.82 -19.80
CA ALA A 52 -20.06 -2.24 -19.67
C ALA A 52 -20.71 -2.54 -18.31
N ALA A 53 -20.12 -2.06 -17.21
CA ALA A 53 -20.64 -2.30 -15.88
C ALA A 53 -22.05 -1.72 -15.70
N LYS A 54 -22.32 -0.51 -16.21
CA LYS A 54 -23.64 0.16 -16.13
C LYS A 54 -24.77 -0.64 -16.79
N LYS A 55 -24.48 -1.44 -17.83
CA LYS A 55 -25.48 -2.28 -18.51
C LYS A 55 -26.01 -3.43 -17.64
N GLU A 56 -25.21 -3.86 -16.67
CA GLU A 56 -25.53 -4.97 -15.78
C GLU A 56 -26.17 -4.49 -14.45
N LEU A 57 -26.31 -3.17 -14.25
CA LEU A 57 -26.83 -2.61 -13.01
C LEU A 57 -28.35 -2.65 -12.94
N SER A 58 -28.86 -2.72 -11.71
CA SER A 58 -30.29 -2.46 -11.45
C SER A 58 -30.65 -1.02 -11.84
N SER A 59 -31.91 -0.78 -12.19
CA SER A 59 -32.37 0.59 -12.49
C SER A 59 -32.16 1.54 -11.32
N PHE A 60 -32.27 1.06 -10.08
CA PHE A 60 -32.00 1.85 -8.88
C PHE A 60 -30.52 2.26 -8.81
N ASP A 61 -29.60 1.30 -8.97
CA ASP A 61 -28.17 1.58 -8.90
C ASP A 61 -27.69 2.44 -10.06
N LEU A 62 -28.24 2.24 -11.26
CA LEU A 62 -27.95 3.04 -12.43
C LEU A 62 -28.40 4.49 -12.24
N ASN A 63 -29.60 4.71 -11.69
CA ASN A 63 -30.11 6.06 -11.43
C ASN A 63 -29.29 6.78 -10.36
N ASP A 64 -28.97 6.10 -9.26
CA ASP A 64 -28.13 6.64 -8.19
C ASP A 64 -26.73 7.00 -8.69
N LEU A 65 -26.10 6.11 -9.46
CA LEU A 65 -24.80 6.35 -10.07
C LEU A 65 -24.84 7.53 -11.05
N THR A 66 -25.85 7.59 -11.93
CA THR A 66 -26.01 8.68 -12.91
C THR A 66 -26.25 10.02 -12.22
N ALA A 67 -26.95 10.03 -11.07
CA ALA A 67 -27.13 11.24 -10.28
C ALA A 67 -25.80 11.74 -9.69
N LEU A 68 -24.94 10.83 -9.19
CA LEU A 68 -23.61 11.18 -8.71
C LEU A 68 -22.68 11.67 -9.84
N GLU A 69 -22.72 11.02 -11.01
CA GLU A 69 -21.95 11.45 -12.19
C GLU A 69 -22.35 12.87 -12.64
N ASN A 70 -23.65 13.16 -12.69
CA ASN A 70 -24.14 14.50 -13.03
C ASN A 70 -23.74 15.54 -11.95
N GLN A 71 -23.75 15.17 -10.67
CA GLN A 71 -23.23 16.04 -9.61
C GLN A 71 -21.74 16.34 -9.81
N LEU A 72 -20.95 15.33 -10.21
CA LEU A 72 -19.51 15.49 -10.40
C LEU A 72 -19.17 16.49 -11.52
N GLU A 73 -19.99 16.56 -12.58
CA GLU A 73 -19.80 17.50 -13.69
C GLU A 73 -19.88 18.98 -13.27
N HIS A 74 -20.64 19.26 -12.20
CA HIS A 74 -20.90 20.62 -11.73
C HIS A 74 -20.22 20.95 -10.40
N ALA A 75 -19.66 19.94 -9.72
CA ALA A 75 -19.02 20.11 -8.43
C ALA A 75 -17.56 20.57 -8.58
N GLU A 76 -17.16 21.49 -7.70
CA GLU A 76 -15.80 22.02 -7.60
C GLU A 76 -15.27 21.92 -6.17
N GLY A 77 -13.94 21.94 -6.01
CA GLY A 77 -13.28 21.99 -4.71
C GLY A 77 -13.76 20.89 -3.75
N PRO A 78 -14.10 21.20 -2.49
CA PRO A 78 -14.50 20.20 -1.49
C PRO A 78 -15.74 19.38 -1.87
N ASP A 79 -16.71 19.97 -2.57
CA ASP A 79 -17.91 19.27 -3.00
C ASP A 79 -17.57 18.22 -4.06
N ARG A 80 -16.62 18.53 -4.94
CA ARG A 80 -16.10 17.59 -5.94
C ARG A 80 -15.44 16.38 -5.28
N LEU A 81 -14.58 16.61 -4.29
CA LEU A 81 -13.92 15.53 -3.53
C LEU A 81 -14.94 14.61 -2.86
N ASN A 82 -16.01 15.17 -2.29
CA ASN A 82 -17.10 14.41 -1.67
C ASN A 82 -17.86 13.56 -2.70
N VAL A 83 -18.13 14.09 -3.89
CA VAL A 83 -18.79 13.31 -4.96
C VAL A 83 -17.89 12.19 -5.46
N LEU A 84 -16.59 12.43 -5.64
CA LEU A 84 -15.62 11.39 -6.01
C LEU A 84 -15.54 10.27 -4.97
N GLU A 85 -15.56 10.61 -3.69
CA GLU A 85 -15.59 9.65 -2.59
C GLU A 85 -16.86 8.79 -2.63
N LYS A 86 -18.03 9.41 -2.83
CA LYS A 86 -19.30 8.69 -2.99
C LYS A 86 -19.30 7.75 -4.19
N LEU A 87 -18.76 8.20 -5.32
CA LEU A 87 -18.62 7.39 -6.54
C LEU A 87 -17.69 6.19 -6.32
N SER A 88 -16.52 6.42 -5.72
CA SER A 88 -15.60 5.35 -5.34
C SER A 88 -16.28 4.31 -4.45
N GLY A 89 -16.95 4.76 -3.38
CA GLY A 89 -17.69 3.87 -2.48
C GLY A 89 -18.85 3.15 -3.16
N LYS A 90 -19.57 3.80 -4.08
CA LYS A 90 -20.65 3.17 -4.86
C LYS A 90 -20.11 2.03 -5.72
N TRP A 91 -19.07 2.28 -6.51
CA TRP A 91 -18.45 1.26 -7.34
C TRP A 91 -17.85 0.11 -6.53
N TYR A 92 -17.30 0.39 -5.35
CA TYR A 92 -16.79 -0.64 -4.46
C TYR A 92 -17.91 -1.57 -3.98
N ARG A 93 -19.04 -1.00 -3.54
CA ARG A 93 -20.24 -1.77 -3.14
C ARG A 93 -20.87 -2.56 -4.28
N LEU A 94 -20.73 -2.08 -5.51
CA LEU A 94 -21.13 -2.79 -6.73
C LEU A 94 -20.14 -3.88 -7.15
N ASN A 95 -19.15 -4.21 -6.31
CA ASN A 95 -18.12 -5.20 -6.57
C ASN A 95 -17.29 -4.89 -7.83
N GLN A 96 -17.03 -3.59 -8.08
CA GLN A 96 -16.19 -3.10 -9.18
C GLN A 96 -14.98 -2.33 -8.61
N PRO A 97 -14.04 -3.00 -7.91
CA PRO A 97 -12.94 -2.34 -7.19
C PRO A 97 -12.00 -1.55 -8.11
N PHE A 98 -11.83 -1.96 -9.37
CA PHE A 98 -11.01 -1.19 -10.32
C PHE A 98 -11.61 0.19 -10.62
N LEU A 99 -12.94 0.25 -10.81
CA LEU A 99 -13.66 1.50 -11.03
C LEU A 99 -13.71 2.33 -9.75
N ALA A 100 -13.86 1.68 -8.58
CA ALA A 100 -13.77 2.36 -7.30
C ALA A 100 -12.40 3.03 -7.09
N GLY A 101 -11.32 2.31 -7.46
CA GLY A 101 -9.95 2.81 -7.41
C GLY A 101 -9.75 4.01 -8.32
N HIS A 102 -10.36 4.02 -9.50
CA HIS A 102 -10.32 5.15 -10.42
C HIS A 102 -10.86 6.45 -9.81
N TYR A 103 -12.05 6.43 -9.21
CA TYR A 103 -12.58 7.63 -8.56
C TYR A 103 -11.82 8.01 -7.29
N ALA A 104 -11.27 7.03 -6.56
CA ALA A 104 -10.40 7.30 -5.42
C ALA A 104 -9.08 7.96 -5.84
N GLU A 105 -8.50 7.55 -6.98
CA GLU A 105 -7.30 8.17 -7.57
C GLU A 105 -7.58 9.60 -8.02
N LEU A 106 -8.72 9.86 -8.69
CA LEU A 106 -9.13 11.22 -9.05
C LEU A 106 -9.29 12.11 -7.80
N ARG A 107 -9.85 11.56 -6.72
CA ARG A 107 -9.95 12.29 -5.45
C ARG A 107 -8.55 12.55 -4.88
N ALA A 108 -7.67 11.56 -4.91
CA ALA A 108 -6.33 11.66 -4.35
C ALA A 108 -5.42 12.63 -5.10
N SER A 109 -5.57 12.74 -6.43
CA SER A 109 -4.82 13.71 -7.24
C SER A 109 -5.25 15.15 -6.97
N GLU A 110 -6.50 15.37 -6.57
CA GLU A 110 -7.02 16.70 -6.19
C GLU A 110 -6.75 17.05 -4.71
N ASP A 111 -6.91 16.09 -3.80
CA ASP A 111 -6.69 16.25 -2.35
C ASP A 111 -5.20 16.30 -1.98
N ALA A 112 -4.36 15.63 -2.77
CA ALA A 112 -2.91 15.53 -2.59
C ALA A 112 -2.46 15.08 -1.18
N SER A 113 -3.26 14.24 -0.52
CA SER A 113 -2.95 13.69 0.81
C SER A 113 -2.46 12.24 0.74
N GLY A 114 -1.56 11.86 1.66
CA GLY A 114 -1.05 10.49 1.74
C GLY A 114 -2.16 9.48 2.05
N GLU A 115 -3.14 9.88 2.86
CA GLU A 115 -4.33 9.10 3.17
C GLU A 115 -5.18 8.82 1.93
N ALA A 116 -5.47 9.84 1.11
CA ALA A 116 -6.26 9.66 -0.10
C ALA A 116 -5.56 8.75 -1.10
N TRP A 117 -4.25 8.93 -1.28
CA TRP A 117 -3.44 8.02 -2.12
C TRP A 117 -3.40 6.59 -1.58
N SER A 118 -3.32 6.42 -0.25
CA SER A 118 -3.41 5.09 0.36
C SER A 118 -4.78 4.45 0.17
N ILE A 119 -5.88 5.22 0.21
CA ILE A 119 -7.23 4.71 -0.09
C ILE A 119 -7.32 4.27 -1.55
N ALA A 120 -6.84 5.09 -2.49
CA ALA A 120 -6.80 4.71 -3.91
C ALA A 120 -5.99 3.43 -4.11
N ALA A 121 -4.82 3.33 -3.47
CA ALA A 121 -3.93 2.19 -3.57
C ALA A 121 -4.57 0.90 -3.04
N THR A 122 -5.13 0.91 -1.83
CA THR A 122 -5.81 -0.27 -1.25
C THR A 122 -7.04 -0.66 -2.05
N THR A 123 -7.76 0.30 -2.61
CA THR A 123 -8.92 0.05 -3.46
C THR A 123 -8.51 -0.65 -4.76
N TYR A 124 -7.42 -0.21 -5.39
CA TYR A 124 -6.86 -0.91 -6.55
C TYR A 124 -6.30 -2.29 -6.19
N SER A 125 -5.70 -2.47 -5.01
CA SER A 125 -5.25 -3.78 -4.52
C SER A 125 -6.39 -4.80 -4.49
N ALA A 126 -7.62 -4.38 -4.17
CA ALA A 126 -8.78 -5.28 -4.23
C ALA A 126 -9.11 -5.77 -5.65
N ALA A 127 -8.73 -5.02 -6.70
CA ALA A 127 -8.91 -5.40 -8.10
C ALA A 127 -7.77 -6.26 -8.66
N VAL A 128 -6.67 -6.43 -7.91
CA VAL A 128 -5.52 -7.22 -8.36
C VAL A 128 -5.86 -8.69 -8.58
N ALA A 129 -6.88 -9.23 -7.90
CA ALA A 129 -7.35 -10.61 -8.07
C ALA A 129 -8.36 -10.80 -9.22
N ASP A 130 -8.67 -9.76 -10.01
CA ASP A 130 -9.59 -9.87 -11.15
C ASP A 130 -9.13 -10.96 -12.14
N SER A 131 -10.08 -11.72 -12.68
CA SER A 131 -9.80 -12.84 -13.60
C SER A 131 -9.32 -12.35 -14.97
N ARG A 132 -9.64 -11.12 -15.35
CA ARG A 132 -9.16 -10.49 -16.58
C ARG A 132 -7.74 -9.99 -16.34
N GLU A 133 -6.77 -10.61 -16.99
CA GLU A 133 -5.35 -10.28 -16.84
C GLU A 133 -5.05 -8.79 -17.09
N MET A 134 -5.73 -8.16 -18.05
CA MET A 134 -5.61 -6.72 -18.30
C MET A 134 -5.95 -5.90 -17.06
N ILE A 135 -7.10 -6.17 -16.42
CA ILE A 135 -7.54 -5.46 -15.21
C ILE A 135 -6.61 -5.77 -14.04
N SER A 136 -6.25 -7.04 -13.85
CA SER A 136 -5.34 -7.47 -12.79
C SER A 136 -3.99 -6.73 -12.86
N ASN A 137 -3.37 -6.68 -14.05
CA ASN A 137 -2.09 -6.00 -14.25
C ASN A 137 -2.22 -4.47 -14.14
N GLY A 138 -3.29 -3.88 -14.69
CA GLY A 138 -3.54 -2.45 -14.56
C GLY A 138 -3.78 -2.03 -13.11
N ALA A 139 -4.58 -2.80 -12.37
CA ALA A 139 -4.83 -2.60 -10.95
C ALA A 139 -3.54 -2.70 -10.12
N LEU A 140 -2.69 -3.69 -10.42
CA LEU A 140 -1.41 -3.86 -9.74
C LEU A 140 -0.52 -2.63 -9.92
N ASN A 141 -0.38 -2.15 -11.16
CA ASN A 141 0.44 -0.98 -11.46
C ASN A 141 -0.12 0.29 -10.79
N LYS A 142 -1.45 0.48 -10.83
CA LYS A 142 -2.14 1.59 -10.18
C LYS A 142 -2.00 1.56 -8.66
N ALA A 143 -2.12 0.39 -8.03
CA ALA A 143 -1.92 0.22 -6.60
C ALA A 143 -0.48 0.57 -6.18
N ILE A 144 0.52 0.09 -6.92
CA ILE A 144 1.94 0.40 -6.68
C ILE A 144 2.18 1.91 -6.76
N SER A 145 1.76 2.54 -7.87
CA SER A 145 1.95 3.98 -8.08
C SER A 145 1.25 4.81 -7.00
N ALA A 146 0.01 4.46 -6.63
CA ALA A 146 -0.72 5.15 -5.58
C ALA A 146 -0.05 5.01 -4.20
N PHE A 147 0.51 3.83 -3.85
CA PHE A 147 1.29 3.70 -2.63
C PHE A 147 2.61 4.48 -2.68
N GLU A 148 3.28 4.53 -3.84
CA GLU A 148 4.49 5.34 -4.00
C GLU A 148 4.19 6.83 -3.79
N ASN A 149 3.04 7.33 -4.27
CA ASN A 149 2.55 8.67 -3.96
C ASN A 149 2.23 8.87 -2.47
N ALA A 150 1.57 7.89 -1.83
CA ALA A 150 1.31 7.97 -0.39
C ALA A 150 2.62 8.04 0.44
N ILE A 151 3.62 7.25 0.06
CA ILE A 151 4.94 7.22 0.70
C ILE A 151 5.72 8.51 0.46
N SER A 152 5.62 9.12 -0.72
CA SER A 152 6.33 10.37 -1.02
C SER A 152 5.78 11.54 -0.19
N LEU A 153 4.47 11.55 0.06
CA LEU A 153 3.80 12.56 0.89
C LEU A 153 3.99 12.32 2.39
N GLN A 154 4.03 11.06 2.83
CA GLN A 154 4.16 10.67 4.23
C GLN A 154 5.25 9.58 4.42
N PRO A 155 6.54 9.94 4.27
CA PRO A 155 7.63 8.97 4.28
C PRO A 155 7.80 8.24 5.63
N GLU A 156 7.38 8.85 6.74
CA GLU A 156 7.46 8.26 8.07
C GLU A 156 6.27 7.35 8.40
N ASN A 157 5.23 7.32 7.56
CA ASN A 157 4.09 6.44 7.77
C ASN A 157 4.44 5.01 7.33
N VAL A 158 4.69 4.14 8.31
CA VAL A 158 5.08 2.73 8.12
C VAL A 158 3.98 1.95 7.38
N GLN A 159 2.71 2.28 7.61
CA GLN A 159 1.56 1.58 7.01
C GLN A 159 1.62 1.61 5.48
N HIS A 160 1.98 2.75 4.87
CA HIS A 160 2.03 2.88 3.41
C HIS A 160 3.09 1.95 2.79
N ARG A 161 4.27 1.91 3.40
CA ARG A 161 5.37 1.02 2.97
C ARG A 161 5.01 -0.44 3.19
N LEU A 162 4.37 -0.76 4.30
CA LEU A 162 3.92 -2.11 4.63
C LEU A 162 2.87 -2.60 3.63
N ASN A 163 1.89 -1.76 3.29
CA ASN A 163 0.86 -2.09 2.30
C ASN A 163 1.45 -2.29 0.90
N LEU A 164 2.40 -1.46 0.48
CA LEU A 164 3.13 -1.66 -0.78
C LEU A 164 3.90 -2.99 -0.78
N ALA A 165 4.56 -3.32 0.34
CA ALA A 165 5.29 -4.57 0.47
C ALA A 165 4.36 -5.79 0.38
N LEU A 166 3.14 -5.69 0.94
CA LEU A 166 2.09 -6.69 0.80
C LEU A 166 1.65 -6.88 -0.65
N VAL A 167 1.44 -5.78 -1.40
CA VAL A 167 1.12 -5.87 -2.84
C VAL A 167 2.21 -6.63 -3.60
N TYR A 168 3.49 -6.33 -3.34
CA TYR A 168 4.59 -7.08 -3.95
C TYR A 168 4.71 -8.53 -3.46
N ALA A 169 4.28 -8.84 -2.23
CA ALA A 169 4.30 -10.20 -1.73
C ALA A 169 3.17 -11.05 -2.36
N GLU A 170 2.01 -10.45 -2.63
CA GLU A 170 0.88 -11.13 -3.28
C GLU A 170 1.05 -11.24 -4.80
N ARG A 171 1.63 -10.21 -5.43
CA ARG A 171 1.98 -10.18 -6.85
C ARG A 171 3.48 -9.92 -7.04
N PRO A 172 4.32 -10.95 -6.80
CA PRO A 172 5.75 -10.83 -6.95
C PRO A 172 6.15 -10.42 -8.38
N PRO A 173 7.02 -9.40 -8.53
CA PRO A 173 7.65 -9.12 -9.81
C PRO A 173 8.40 -10.35 -10.33
N LYS A 174 8.33 -10.61 -11.64
CA LYS A 174 8.96 -11.80 -12.25
C LYS A 174 10.48 -11.78 -12.11
N ASP A 175 11.07 -10.60 -12.13
CA ASP A 175 12.51 -10.33 -12.03
C ASP A 175 13.01 -10.32 -10.57
N ASN A 176 12.16 -9.94 -9.61
CA ASN A 176 12.47 -10.01 -8.19
C ASN A 176 11.30 -10.58 -7.36
N PRO A 177 11.12 -11.91 -7.33
CA PRO A 177 10.04 -12.54 -6.59
C PRO A 177 10.09 -12.32 -5.08
N MET A 178 11.27 -11.95 -4.56
CA MET A 178 11.48 -11.71 -3.13
C MET A 178 11.23 -10.26 -2.72
N LYS A 179 10.90 -9.36 -3.65
CA LYS A 179 10.80 -7.91 -3.38
C LYS A 179 9.90 -7.58 -2.19
N GLY A 180 8.68 -8.12 -2.15
CA GLY A 180 7.73 -7.84 -1.06
C GLY A 180 8.26 -8.30 0.31
N ILE A 181 8.81 -9.52 0.37
CA ILE A 181 9.39 -10.05 1.61
C ILE A 181 10.63 -9.27 2.05
N GLN A 182 11.52 -8.91 1.11
CA GLN A 182 12.69 -8.08 1.42
C GLN A 182 12.28 -6.72 2.00
N MET A 183 11.23 -6.10 1.45
CA MET A 183 10.69 -4.85 1.97
C MET A 183 10.14 -5.02 3.39
N LEU A 184 9.36 -6.08 3.67
CA LEU A 184 8.83 -6.33 5.02
C LEU A 184 9.93 -6.60 6.05
N LEU A 185 10.98 -7.36 5.67
CA LEU A 185 12.12 -7.61 6.55
C LEU A 185 12.89 -6.32 6.85
N SER A 186 13.11 -5.47 5.84
CA SER A 186 13.73 -4.15 6.03
C SER A 186 12.89 -3.24 6.95
N LEU A 187 11.56 -3.28 6.82
CA LEU A 187 10.67 -2.56 7.74
C LEU A 187 10.79 -3.08 9.17
N ASN A 188 10.88 -4.40 9.35
CA ASN A 188 11.06 -5.01 10.67
C ASN A 188 12.45 -4.73 11.27
N GLU A 189 13.49 -4.59 10.46
CA GLU A 189 14.81 -4.15 10.95
C GLU A 189 14.78 -2.69 11.42
N LYS A 190 14.07 -1.82 10.70
CA LYS A 190 13.96 -0.39 11.04
C LYS A 190 12.98 -0.14 12.20
N TYR A 191 11.90 -0.92 12.26
CA TYR A 191 10.81 -0.80 13.24
C TYR A 191 10.53 -2.16 13.90
N PRO A 192 11.47 -2.69 14.70
CA PRO A 192 11.39 -4.06 15.23
C PRO A 192 10.25 -4.28 16.22
N ASP A 193 9.73 -3.20 16.82
CA ASP A 193 8.66 -3.23 17.82
C ASP A 193 7.33 -2.67 17.26
N ASP A 194 7.25 -2.47 15.94
CA ASP A 194 5.99 -2.06 15.30
C ASP A 194 5.05 -3.26 15.19
N VAL A 195 3.93 -3.19 15.92
CA VAL A 195 2.94 -4.28 16.03
C VAL A 195 2.31 -4.61 14.67
N LEU A 196 2.12 -3.63 13.79
CA LEU A 196 1.57 -3.86 12.47
C LEU A 196 2.56 -4.64 11.59
N VAL A 197 3.85 -4.30 11.62
CA VAL A 197 4.91 -5.02 10.90
C VAL A 197 5.02 -6.46 11.41
N LEU A 198 5.05 -6.64 12.74
CA LEU A 198 5.11 -7.97 13.37
C LEU A 198 3.90 -8.83 13.00
N ASN A 199 2.69 -8.27 13.06
CA ASN A 199 1.46 -8.95 12.65
C ASN A 199 1.46 -9.33 11.18
N THR A 200 1.98 -8.47 10.33
CA THR A 200 2.04 -8.70 8.88
C THR A 200 2.99 -9.84 8.54
N LEU A 201 4.20 -9.84 9.12
CA LEU A 201 5.15 -10.93 8.97
C LEU A 201 4.63 -12.23 9.61
N GLY A 202 3.96 -12.16 10.77
CA GLY A 202 3.32 -13.30 11.43
C GLY A 202 2.24 -13.93 10.55
N ARG A 203 1.36 -13.12 9.95
CA ARG A 203 0.34 -13.57 9.00
C ARG A 203 0.94 -14.25 7.77
N LEU A 204 2.03 -13.71 7.20
CA LEU A 204 2.70 -14.34 6.07
C LEU A 204 3.40 -15.65 6.48
N ALA A 205 3.96 -15.72 7.68
CA ALA A 205 4.52 -16.94 8.23
C ALA A 205 3.44 -18.03 8.41
N ILE A 206 2.25 -17.68 8.91
CA ILE A 206 1.07 -18.57 8.96
C ILE A 206 0.71 -19.08 7.55
N LYS A 207 0.54 -18.17 6.58
CA LYS A 207 0.19 -18.55 5.18
C LYS A 207 1.20 -19.51 4.54
N THR A 208 2.45 -19.49 4.99
CA THR A 208 3.54 -20.32 4.46
C THR A 208 3.89 -21.51 5.37
N GLY A 209 3.11 -21.77 6.42
CA GLY A 209 3.29 -22.90 7.34
C GLY A 209 4.49 -22.76 8.29
N GLN A 210 5.07 -21.57 8.42
CA GLN A 210 6.19 -21.27 9.31
C GLN A 210 5.67 -20.93 10.72
N TRP A 211 5.01 -21.89 11.37
CA TRP A 211 4.28 -21.68 12.62
C TRP A 211 5.14 -21.12 13.76
N ASP A 212 6.35 -21.64 13.96
CA ASP A 212 7.24 -21.16 15.03
C ASP A 212 7.66 -19.69 14.83
N ARG A 213 7.94 -19.31 13.58
CA ARG A 213 8.27 -17.94 13.18
C ARG A 213 7.08 -16.99 13.31
N ALA A 214 5.87 -17.51 13.11
CA ALA A 214 4.65 -16.75 13.35
C ALA A 214 4.46 -16.52 14.85
N GLN A 215 4.59 -17.58 15.66
CA GLN A 215 4.46 -17.53 17.10
C GLN A 215 5.42 -16.49 17.70
N GLU A 216 6.72 -16.58 17.39
CA GLU A 216 7.75 -15.67 17.92
C GLU A 216 7.39 -14.18 17.68
N ARG A 217 7.02 -13.84 16.44
CA ARG A 217 6.69 -12.45 16.07
C ARG A 217 5.40 -11.97 16.71
N LEU A 218 4.39 -12.83 16.77
CA LEU A 218 3.08 -12.48 17.30
C LEU A 218 3.07 -12.44 18.83
N GLU A 219 3.83 -13.29 19.52
CA GLU A 219 4.05 -13.19 20.96
C GLU A 219 4.78 -11.88 21.30
N LYS A 220 5.76 -11.48 20.49
CA LYS A 220 6.39 -10.15 20.61
C LYS A 220 5.36 -9.04 20.44
N ALA A 221 4.51 -9.11 19.41
CA ALA A 221 3.45 -8.12 19.19
C ALA A 221 2.45 -8.03 20.36
N ASP A 222 2.00 -9.16 20.92
CA ASP A 222 1.06 -9.18 22.06
C ASP A 222 1.71 -8.66 23.35
N SER A 223 3.05 -8.79 23.48
CA SER A 223 3.78 -8.18 24.60
C SER A 223 3.86 -6.66 24.54
N ILE A 224 3.81 -6.07 23.33
CA ILE A 224 3.88 -4.62 23.09
C ILE A 224 2.49 -4.00 23.17
N GLU A 225 1.52 -4.57 22.47
CA GLU A 225 0.11 -4.16 22.53
C GLU A 225 -0.79 -5.33 22.99
N PRO A 226 -0.88 -5.55 24.31
CA PRO A 226 -1.81 -6.53 24.85
C PRO A 226 -3.24 -6.18 24.43
N ASN A 227 -3.97 -7.15 23.88
CA ASN A 227 -5.34 -7.00 23.37
C ASN A 227 -5.48 -6.35 21.98
N ASN A 228 -4.39 -6.20 21.22
CA ASN A 228 -4.52 -5.93 19.81
C ASN A 228 -5.28 -7.09 19.12
N LYS A 229 -6.49 -6.83 18.61
CA LYS A 229 -7.40 -7.86 18.05
C LYS A 229 -6.71 -8.71 16.98
N VAL A 230 -6.02 -8.05 16.03
CA VAL A 230 -5.34 -8.74 14.93
C VAL A 230 -4.30 -9.72 15.48
N THR A 231 -3.46 -9.26 16.40
CA THR A 231 -2.42 -10.08 17.03
C THR A 231 -3.01 -11.30 17.75
N VAL A 232 -4.00 -11.06 18.61
CA VAL A 232 -4.63 -12.12 19.41
C VAL A 232 -5.30 -13.17 18.53
N CYS A 233 -5.99 -12.73 17.47
CA CYS A 233 -6.64 -13.65 16.54
C CYS A 233 -5.61 -14.48 15.76
N LEU A 234 -4.51 -13.87 15.30
CA LEU A 234 -3.43 -14.62 14.63
C LEU A 234 -2.74 -15.61 15.58
N LEU A 235 -2.49 -15.23 16.84
CA LEU A 235 -1.98 -16.16 17.86
C LEU A 235 -2.92 -17.33 18.11
N SER A 236 -4.24 -17.07 18.12
CA SER A 236 -5.22 -18.15 18.31
C SER A 236 -5.15 -19.19 17.19
N GLU A 237 -4.90 -18.76 15.95
CA GLU A 237 -4.71 -19.64 14.80
C GLU A 237 -3.41 -20.46 14.93
N VAL A 238 -2.30 -19.80 15.30
CA VAL A 238 -0.99 -20.46 15.50
C VAL A 238 -1.07 -21.52 16.60
N TYR A 239 -1.59 -21.16 17.77
CA TYR A 239 -1.71 -22.09 18.89
C TYR A 239 -2.66 -23.25 18.60
N ALA A 240 -3.78 -22.99 17.90
CA ALA A 240 -4.69 -24.06 17.49
C ALA A 240 -3.99 -25.05 16.55
N GLN A 241 -3.21 -24.56 15.59
CA GLN A 241 -2.47 -25.40 14.65
C GLN A 241 -1.37 -26.22 15.33
N GLN A 242 -0.69 -25.66 16.34
CA GLN A 242 0.33 -26.35 17.12
C GLN A 242 -0.23 -27.26 18.23
N GLN A 243 -1.55 -27.26 18.44
CA GLN A 243 -2.22 -27.95 19.56
C GLN A 243 -1.71 -27.47 20.94
N ASP A 244 -1.36 -26.18 21.04
CA ASP A 244 -0.91 -25.56 22.28
C ASP A 244 -2.09 -25.36 23.24
N SER A 245 -1.87 -25.62 24.53
CA SER A 245 -2.85 -25.43 25.61
C SER A 245 -3.46 -24.02 25.67
N ARG A 246 -2.75 -23.01 25.16
CA ARG A 246 -3.17 -21.60 25.14
C ARG A 246 -4.27 -21.32 24.11
N ALA A 247 -4.44 -22.20 23.10
CA ALA A 247 -5.33 -21.98 21.95
C ALA A 247 -6.75 -21.56 22.35
N SER A 248 -7.39 -22.30 23.27
CA SER A 248 -8.76 -22.02 23.72
C SER A 248 -8.88 -20.65 24.39
N ALA A 249 -7.91 -20.27 25.22
CA ALA A 249 -7.92 -18.98 25.90
C ALA A 249 -7.75 -17.81 24.92
N THR A 250 -6.80 -17.92 23.98
CA THR A 250 -6.60 -16.91 22.94
C THR A 250 -7.78 -16.79 21.98
N LYS A 251 -8.43 -17.91 21.63
CA LYS A 251 -9.63 -17.91 20.78
C LYS A 251 -10.76 -17.13 21.44
N ASN A 252 -11.07 -17.42 22.70
CA ASN A 252 -12.09 -16.69 23.45
C ASN A 252 -11.76 -15.18 23.53
N LYS A 253 -10.48 -14.84 23.72
CA LYS A 253 -10.02 -13.44 23.71
C LYS A 253 -10.24 -12.77 22.35
N CYS A 254 -9.91 -13.43 21.24
CA CYS A 254 -10.17 -12.93 19.89
C CYS A 254 -11.67 -12.67 19.64
N GLU A 255 -12.54 -13.61 20.03
CA GLU A 255 -14.00 -13.46 19.89
C GLU A 255 -14.52 -12.26 20.70
N LEU A 256 -14.09 -12.11 21.95
CA LEU A 256 -14.49 -10.98 22.79
C LEU A 256 -14.04 -9.62 22.23
N LEU A 257 -12.86 -9.55 21.63
CA LEU A 257 -12.36 -8.33 20.99
C LEU A 257 -13.10 -8.04 19.68
N THR A 258 -13.59 -9.06 18.98
CA THR A 258 -14.35 -8.90 17.74
C THR A 258 -15.76 -8.33 17.98
N LEU A 259 -16.37 -8.62 19.14
CA LEU A 259 -17.71 -8.13 19.50
C LEU A 259 -17.75 -6.67 19.97
N LYS A 260 -16.59 -6.04 20.20
CA LYS A 260 -16.48 -4.67 20.72
C LYS A 260 -16.35 -3.60 19.65
N GLU A 261 -16.27 -3.98 18.38
CA GLU A 261 -16.18 -3.12 17.19
C GLU A 261 -17.54 -3.04 16.49
#